data_AF-A0A347WKE2-F1
#
_entry.id   AF-A0A347WKE2-F1
#
_cell.length_a   1.000
_cell.length_b   1.000
_cell.length_c   1.000
_cell.angle_alpha   90.00
_cell.angle_beta   90.00
_cell.angle_gamma   90.00
#
_symmetry.space_group_name_H-M   'P 1'
#
loop_
_entity.id
_entity.type
_entity.pdbx_description
1 polymer ?
#
loop_
_entity_poly.entity_id
_entity_poly.type
_entity_poly.pdbx_seq_one_letter_code
_entity_poly.pdbx_strand_id
1 'polypeptide(L)'
;MSQTVYTNYWINKRDNVRKEHGSYKTEEEALKGIETWWELHKEHYKDVQHVRTNSGALEILYDDDNYVYRIEEREIEGELPSRSYQKLSPGEIEAKRKQLGLDDETYLFDELAEPYRDRLLVTMADGKKVKEWVYNVKGQPVVKVSEYGKV
;
A
#
# COMPACT_ATOMS: atom_id res chain seq x y z
N MET A 1 -5.19 25.06 3.22
CA MET A 1 -6.47 24.57 3.74
C MET A 1 -6.18 23.22 4.36
N SER A 2 -6.58 22.99 5.62
CA SER A 2 -6.54 21.65 6.22
C SER A 2 -7.68 20.83 5.64
N GLN A 3 -7.46 19.52 5.49
CA GLN A 3 -8.54 18.58 5.18
C GLN A 3 -8.43 17.35 6.08
N THR A 4 -9.58 16.81 6.42
CA THR A 4 -9.70 15.53 7.13
C THR A 4 -9.47 14.39 6.15
N VAL A 5 -8.60 13.47 6.52
CA VAL A 5 -8.27 12.25 5.76
C VAL A 5 -8.29 11.04 6.68
N TYR A 6 -8.41 9.88 6.08
CA TYR A 6 -8.43 8.60 6.77
C TYR A 6 -7.20 7.82 6.35
N THR A 7 -6.33 7.49 7.29
CA THR A 7 -5.05 6.84 6.98
C THR A 7 -5.04 5.40 7.48
N ASN A 8 -4.68 4.49 6.58
CA ASN A 8 -4.56 3.06 6.87
C ASN A 8 -3.20 2.73 7.48
N TYR A 9 -3.25 2.03 8.61
CA TYR A 9 -2.10 1.46 9.27
C TYR A 9 -2.25 -0.03 9.43
N TRP A 10 -1.25 -0.79 9.00
CA TRP A 10 -1.07 -2.17 9.42
C TRP A 10 -0.21 -2.20 10.67
N ILE A 11 -0.70 -2.84 11.73
CA ILE A 11 -0.04 -2.88 13.04
C ILE A 11 0.19 -4.34 13.41
N ASN A 12 1.46 -4.66 13.68
CA ASN A 12 1.85 -5.88 14.38
C ASN A 12 2.13 -5.53 15.84
N LYS A 13 1.24 -5.98 16.73
CA LYS A 13 1.30 -5.74 18.16
C LYS A 13 2.46 -6.46 18.85
N ARG A 14 2.88 -7.62 18.32
CA ARG A 14 3.96 -8.44 18.89
C ARG A 14 5.31 -7.74 18.78
N ASP A 15 5.61 -7.19 17.60
CA ASP A 15 6.89 -6.53 17.32
C ASP A 15 6.81 -5.00 17.43
N ASN A 16 5.66 -4.46 17.84
CA ASN A 16 5.35 -3.03 17.89
C ASN A 16 5.66 -2.31 16.56
N VAL A 17 5.39 -2.99 15.44
CA VAL A 17 5.63 -2.46 14.10
C VAL A 17 4.34 -1.85 13.58
N ARG A 18 4.43 -0.61 13.11
CA ARG A 18 3.34 0.12 12.47
C ARG A 18 3.76 0.56 11.07
N LYS A 19 3.00 0.14 10.05
CA LYS A 19 3.25 0.46 8.64
C LYS A 19 2.07 1.21 8.06
N GLU A 20 2.35 2.33 7.39
CA GLU A 20 1.32 3.12 6.73
C GLU A 20 1.11 2.65 5.28
N HIS A 21 -0.13 2.32 4.93
CA HIS A 21 -0.48 1.88 3.58
C HIS A 21 -0.80 3.09 2.68
N GLY A 22 -1.79 3.90 3.04
CA GLY A 22 -2.24 5.04 2.26
C GLY A 22 -3.20 5.93 3.03
N SER A 23 -3.45 7.13 2.51
CA SER A 23 -4.41 8.09 3.05
C SER A 23 -5.54 8.35 2.05
N TYR A 24 -6.76 8.51 2.55
CA TYR A 24 -7.99 8.50 1.78
C TYR A 24 -8.92 9.64 2.18
N LYS A 25 -9.86 9.99 1.31
CA LYS A 25 -10.80 11.07 1.57
C LYS A 25 -11.91 10.65 2.52
N THR A 26 -12.32 9.37 2.47
CA THR A 26 -13.34 8.80 3.34
C THR A 26 -12.85 7.51 3.99
N GLU A 27 -13.47 7.16 5.11
CA GLU A 27 -13.20 5.90 5.80
C GLU A 27 -13.57 4.67 4.94
N GLU A 28 -14.65 4.76 4.16
CA GLU A 28 -15.06 3.70 3.25
C GLU A 28 -14.00 3.42 2.17
N GLU A 29 -13.36 4.47 1.63
CA GLU A 29 -12.25 4.30 0.70
C GLU A 29 -11.03 3.65 1.37
N ALA A 30 -10.78 4.01 2.64
CA ALA A 30 -9.70 3.45 3.43
C ALA A 30 -9.94 1.94 3.69
N LEU A 31 -11.16 1.56 4.08
CA LEU A 31 -11.55 0.15 4.23
C LEU A 31 -11.38 -0.61 2.91
N LYS A 32 -11.88 -0.05 1.80
CA LYS A 32 -11.73 -0.64 0.47
C LYS A 32 -10.26 -0.83 0.08
N GLY A 33 -9.37 0.07 0.48
CA GLY A 33 -7.93 -0.08 0.28
C GLY A 33 -7.36 -1.33 0.96
N ILE A 34 -7.86 -1.68 2.16
CA ILE A 34 -7.46 -2.88 2.91
C ILE A 34 -8.05 -4.13 2.26
N GLU A 35 -9.33 -4.11 1.90
CA GLU A 35 -9.98 -5.24 1.21
C GLU A 35 -9.31 -5.53 -0.14
N THR A 36 -8.96 -4.48 -0.89
CA THR A 36 -8.25 -4.62 -2.17
C THR A 36 -6.86 -5.25 -2.00
N TRP A 37 -6.18 -4.97 -0.88
CA TRP A 37 -4.91 -5.61 -0.54
C TRP A 37 -5.09 -7.11 -0.27
N TRP A 38 -6.13 -7.49 0.49
CA TRP A 38 -6.44 -8.90 0.73
C TRP A 38 -6.80 -9.62 -0.57
N GLU A 39 -7.60 -9.01 -1.43
CA GLU A 39 -7.91 -9.55 -2.76
C GLU A 39 -6.65 -9.77 -3.61
N LEU A 40 -5.72 -8.81 -3.60
CA LEU A 40 -4.45 -8.89 -4.32
C LEU A 40 -3.65 -10.12 -3.92
N HIS A 41 -3.66 -10.45 -2.62
CA HIS A 41 -2.93 -11.57 -2.05
C HIS A 41 -3.75 -12.85 -1.93
N LYS A 42 -4.99 -12.84 -2.41
CA LYS A 42 -5.95 -13.97 -2.29
C LYS A 42 -6.15 -14.39 -0.84
N GLU A 43 -6.09 -13.42 0.06
CA GLU A 43 -6.34 -13.60 1.48
C GLU A 43 -7.85 -13.54 1.70
N HIS A 44 -8.39 -14.58 2.31
CA HIS A 44 -9.83 -14.72 2.57
C HIS A 44 -10.03 -14.94 4.07
N TYR A 45 -10.15 -13.84 4.80
CA TYR A 45 -10.44 -13.87 6.23
C TYR A 45 -11.94 -14.05 6.45
N LYS A 46 -12.31 -15.06 7.25
CA LYS A 46 -13.72 -15.41 7.51
C LYS A 46 -14.31 -14.63 8.68
N ASP A 47 -13.48 -14.32 9.68
CA ASP A 47 -13.88 -13.71 10.93
C ASP A 47 -13.27 -12.31 11.07
N VAL A 48 -13.67 -11.40 10.19
CA VAL A 48 -13.25 -9.99 10.26
C VAL A 48 -14.15 -9.24 11.24
N GLN A 49 -13.55 -8.60 12.24
CA GLN A 49 -14.27 -7.77 13.20
C GLN A 49 -13.87 -6.31 13.08
N HIS A 50 -14.89 -5.44 13.03
CA HIS A 50 -14.72 -4.00 13.01
C HIS A 50 -15.01 -3.43 14.40
N VAL A 51 -13.99 -2.88 15.05
CA VAL A 51 -14.07 -2.35 16.42
C VAL A 51 -13.70 -0.87 16.40
N ARG A 52 -14.52 -0.04 17.04
CA ARG A 52 -14.18 1.37 17.28
C ARG A 52 -13.37 1.50 18.54
N THR A 53 -12.21 2.14 18.42
CA THR A 53 -11.37 2.50 19.57
C THR A 53 -11.94 3.73 20.28
N ASN A 54 -11.51 3.95 21.53
CA ASN A 54 -11.90 5.13 22.32
C ASN A 54 -11.44 6.45 21.68
N SER A 55 -10.44 6.43 20.79
CA SER A 55 -9.98 7.59 20.02
C SER A 55 -10.78 7.82 18.73
N GLY A 56 -11.81 7.01 18.45
CA GLY A 56 -12.62 7.10 17.24
C GLY A 56 -12.05 6.35 16.03
N ALA A 57 -10.81 5.84 16.11
CA ALA A 57 -10.21 5.05 15.04
C ALA A 57 -10.92 3.71 14.86
N LEU A 58 -11.04 3.26 13.61
CA LEU A 58 -11.59 1.94 13.26
C LEU A 58 -10.48 0.90 13.24
N GLU A 59 -10.61 -0.15 14.04
CA GLU A 59 -9.73 -1.32 14.02
C GLU A 59 -10.43 -2.50 13.34
N ILE A 60 -9.70 -3.15 12.47
CA ILE A 60 -10.11 -4.32 11.70
C ILE A 60 -9.23 -5.45 12.18
N LEU A 61 -9.81 -6.29 13.03
CA LEU A 61 -9.19 -7.50 13.55
C LEU A 61 -9.49 -8.63 12.56
N TYR A 62 -8.45 -9.38 12.19
CA TYR A 62 -8.55 -10.42 11.19
C TYR A 62 -7.55 -11.53 11.53
N ASP A 63 -7.99 -12.79 11.44
CA ASP A 63 -7.20 -14.03 11.61
C ASP A 63 -6.52 -14.22 12.98
N ASP A 64 -5.58 -13.33 13.34
CA ASP A 64 -4.72 -13.38 14.52
C ASP A 64 -4.77 -12.04 15.27
N ASP A 65 -5.00 -12.09 16.58
CA ASP A 65 -5.11 -10.94 17.48
C ASP A 65 -3.85 -10.04 17.52
N ASN A 66 -2.70 -10.56 17.08
CA ASN A 66 -1.44 -9.83 16.99
C ASN A 66 -1.39 -8.86 15.81
N TYR A 67 -2.23 -9.04 14.79
CA TYR A 67 -2.26 -8.18 13.61
C TYR A 67 -3.60 -7.45 13.51
N VAL A 68 -3.53 -6.15 13.24
CA VAL A 68 -4.73 -5.33 13.09
C VAL A 68 -4.50 -4.28 12.03
N TYR A 69 -5.50 -4.05 11.18
CA TYR A 69 -5.54 -2.82 10.41
C TYR A 69 -6.25 -1.75 11.20
N ARG A 70 -5.68 -0.55 11.27
CA ARG A 70 -6.29 0.60 11.93
C ARG A 70 -6.44 1.75 10.95
N ILE A 71 -7.64 2.28 10.85
CA ILE A 71 -7.95 3.49 10.11
C ILE A 71 -8.06 4.64 11.10
N GLU A 72 -7.17 5.60 10.99
CA GLU A 72 -7.16 6.79 11.84
C GLU A 72 -7.57 8.02 11.05
N GLU A 73 -8.48 8.81 11.61
CA GLU A 73 -8.81 10.14 11.11
C GLU A 73 -7.65 11.09 11.43
N ARG A 74 -7.19 11.85 10.44
CA ARG A 74 -6.09 12.81 10.55
C ARG A 74 -6.44 14.08 9.80
N GLU A 75 -6.00 15.22 10.32
CA GLU A 75 -5.96 16.45 9.56
C GLU A 75 -4.59 16.59 8.89
N ILE A 76 -4.58 16.84 7.59
CA ILE A 76 -3.37 17.16 6.83
C ILE A 76 -3.46 18.56 6.24
N GLU A 77 -2.31 19.19 6.09
CA GLU A 77 -2.18 20.43 5.32
C GLU A 77 -1.91 20.10 3.85
N GLY A 78 -2.72 20.67 2.94
CA GLY A 78 -2.56 20.47 1.50
C GLY A 78 -3.46 19.37 0.93
N GLU A 79 -3.15 18.89 -0.26
CA GLU A 79 -3.95 17.92 -1.02
C GLU A 79 -3.49 16.47 -0.79
N LEU A 80 -4.42 15.52 -0.90
CA LEU A 80 -4.08 14.09 -0.92
C LEU A 80 -3.15 13.79 -2.10
N PRO A 81 -2.23 12.82 -1.97
CA PRO A 81 -1.38 12.42 -3.08
C PRO A 81 -2.24 11.97 -4.27
N SER A 82 -1.77 12.31 -5.47
CA SER A 82 -2.47 11.91 -6.69
C SER A 82 -2.35 10.41 -6.90
N ARG A 83 -3.48 9.75 -7.18
CA ARG A 83 -3.50 8.36 -7.67
C ARG A 83 -3.06 8.26 -9.14
N SER A 84 -2.90 9.37 -9.85
CA SER A 84 -2.41 9.33 -11.23
C SER A 84 -0.91 9.03 -11.27
N TYR A 85 -0.50 8.14 -12.16
CA TYR A 85 0.91 7.87 -12.43
C TYR A 85 1.19 7.94 -13.94
N GLN A 86 2.40 8.38 -14.28
CA GLN A 86 2.89 8.31 -15.65
C GLN A 86 3.60 6.98 -15.85
N LYS A 87 3.16 6.23 -16.86
CA LYS A 87 3.80 4.96 -17.23
C LYS A 87 5.17 5.21 -17.85
N LEU A 88 6.19 4.48 -17.41
CA LEU A 88 7.50 4.49 -18.06
C LEU A 88 7.41 3.83 -19.45
N SER A 89 8.15 4.38 -20.41
CA SER A 89 8.35 3.73 -21.70
C SER A 89 9.21 2.46 -21.54
N PRO A 90 9.13 1.50 -22.48
CA PRO A 90 9.94 0.28 -22.41
C PRO A 90 11.44 0.54 -22.25
N GLY A 91 11.98 1.58 -22.91
CA GLY A 91 13.39 1.96 -22.78
C GLY A 91 13.75 2.53 -21.42
N GLU A 92 12.84 3.28 -20.78
CA GLU A 92 13.03 3.78 -19.42
C GLU A 92 12.97 2.65 -18.37
N ILE A 93 12.07 1.68 -18.58
CA ILE A 93 11.99 0.48 -17.74
C ILE A 93 13.31 -0.28 -17.81
N GLU A 94 13.80 -0.58 -19.01
CA GLU A 94 15.06 -1.31 -19.20
C GLU A 94 16.25 -0.56 -18.59
N ALA A 95 16.35 0.74 -18.81
CA ALA A 95 17.39 1.57 -18.20
C ALA A 95 17.35 1.52 -16.67
N LYS A 96 16.15 1.59 -16.08
CA LYS A 96 15.97 1.56 -14.63
C LYS A 96 16.24 0.16 -14.05
N ARG A 97 15.83 -0.92 -14.72
CA ARG A 97 16.21 -2.30 -14.36
C ARG A 97 17.72 -2.47 -14.33
N LYS A 98 18.42 -2.01 -15.38
CA LYS A 98 19.88 -2.05 -15.46
C LYS A 98 20.56 -1.21 -14.39
N GLN A 99 20.07 -0.02 -14.12
CA GLN A 99 20.60 0.86 -13.08
C GLN A 99 20.52 0.24 -11.68
N LEU A 100 19.42 -0.47 -11.40
CA LEU A 100 19.17 -1.11 -10.11
C LEU A 100 19.75 -2.53 -10.02
N GLY A 101 20.16 -3.13 -11.14
CA GLY A 101 20.59 -4.53 -11.18
C GLY A 101 19.45 -5.49 -10.84
N LEU A 102 18.22 -5.19 -11.26
CA LEU A 102 17.04 -6.04 -10.99
C LEU A 102 17.22 -7.44 -11.62
N ASP A 103 16.91 -8.47 -10.85
CA ASP A 103 16.79 -9.86 -11.31
C ASP A 103 15.48 -10.10 -12.09
N ASP A 104 15.33 -11.31 -12.65
CA ASP A 104 14.15 -11.68 -13.44
C ASP A 104 12.91 -11.99 -12.59
N GLU A 105 13.05 -12.11 -11.27
CA GLU A 105 11.96 -12.37 -10.33
C GLU A 105 11.39 -11.08 -9.70
N THR A 106 12.04 -9.95 -9.97
CA THR A 106 11.69 -8.63 -9.48
C THR A 106 11.24 -7.71 -10.61
N TYR A 107 10.22 -6.92 -10.30
CA TYR A 107 9.50 -6.09 -11.25
C TYR A 107 9.35 -4.67 -10.72
N LEU A 108 9.52 -3.69 -11.61
CA LEU A 108 9.06 -2.34 -11.34
C LEU A 108 7.53 -2.29 -11.39
N PHE A 109 6.93 -1.31 -10.72
CA PHE A 109 5.47 -1.10 -10.76
C PHE A 109 4.92 -1.09 -12.18
N ASP A 110 5.59 -0.42 -13.12
CA ASP A 110 5.19 -0.29 -14.52
C ASP A 110 5.22 -1.61 -15.32
N GLU A 111 5.94 -2.62 -14.82
CA GLU A 111 6.07 -3.95 -15.43
C GLU A 111 4.97 -4.92 -14.96
N LEU A 112 4.33 -4.63 -13.83
CA LEU A 112 3.25 -5.47 -13.32
C LEU A 112 2.05 -5.45 -14.29
N ALA A 113 1.34 -6.58 -14.36
CA ALA A 113 0.10 -6.64 -15.13
C ALA A 113 -0.92 -5.62 -14.57
N GLU A 114 -1.73 -5.04 -15.46
CA GLU A 114 -2.71 -4.01 -15.13
C GLU A 114 -3.59 -4.32 -13.90
N PRO A 115 -4.10 -5.56 -13.70
CA PRO A 115 -4.89 -5.87 -12.52
C PRO A 115 -4.14 -5.74 -11.19
N TYR A 116 -2.81 -5.87 -11.18
CA TYR A 116 -1.99 -5.62 -9.99
C TYR A 116 -1.75 -4.12 -9.80
N ARG A 117 -1.44 -3.40 -10.89
CA ARG A 117 -1.18 -1.96 -10.86
C ARG A 117 -2.38 -1.18 -10.32
N ASP A 118 -3.58 -1.49 -10.79
CA ASP A 118 -4.80 -0.80 -10.36
C ASP A 118 -5.12 -1.06 -8.89
N ARG A 119 -4.99 -2.32 -8.43
CA ARG A 119 -5.24 -2.70 -7.04
C ARG A 119 -4.21 -2.10 -6.08
N LEU A 120 -2.94 -2.08 -6.45
CA LEU A 120 -1.88 -1.44 -5.67
C LEU A 120 -2.11 0.07 -5.55
N LEU A 121 -2.60 0.70 -6.63
CA LEU A 121 -2.92 2.12 -6.62
C LEU A 121 -4.10 2.45 -5.70
N VAL A 122 -5.12 1.59 -5.64
CA VAL A 122 -6.22 1.70 -4.67
C VAL A 122 -5.71 1.49 -3.24
N THR A 123 -4.83 0.51 -3.04
CA THR A 123 -4.30 0.14 -1.71
C THR A 123 -3.37 1.20 -1.11
N MET A 124 -2.55 1.85 -1.93
CA MET A 124 -1.58 2.85 -1.45
C MET A 124 -2.09 4.28 -1.61
N ALA A 125 -3.13 4.49 -2.43
CA ALA A 125 -3.74 5.77 -2.74
C ALA A 125 -2.75 6.86 -3.21
N ASP A 126 -1.56 6.47 -3.67
CA ASP A 126 -0.46 7.37 -4.04
C ASP A 126 0.32 6.77 -5.23
N GLY A 127 0.20 7.42 -6.38
CA GLY A 127 0.84 7.02 -7.64
C GLY A 127 2.37 7.18 -7.64
N LYS A 128 2.93 7.99 -6.74
CA LYS A 128 4.38 8.09 -6.53
C LYS A 128 4.85 6.95 -5.64
N LYS A 129 4.16 6.73 -4.51
CA LYS A 129 4.50 5.71 -3.52
C LYS A 129 4.57 4.31 -4.15
N VAL A 130 3.64 3.95 -5.02
CA VAL A 130 3.69 2.64 -5.73
C VAL A 130 4.95 2.50 -6.61
N LYS A 131 5.52 3.59 -7.13
CA LYS A 131 6.73 3.54 -7.96
C LYS A 131 8.04 3.54 -7.16
N GLU A 132 7.95 3.73 -5.84
CA GLU A 132 9.09 3.69 -4.93
C GLU A 132 9.45 2.27 -4.49
N TRP A 133 8.62 1.27 -4.84
CA TRP A 133 8.84 -0.13 -4.47
C TRP A 133 9.21 -0.99 -5.68
N VAL A 134 10.01 -2.00 -5.40
CA VAL A 134 10.24 -3.16 -6.26
C VAL A 134 9.28 -4.26 -5.82
N TYR A 135 8.67 -4.94 -6.79
CA TYR A 135 7.64 -5.93 -6.55
C TYR A 135 8.10 -7.32 -6.97
N ASN A 136 7.54 -8.35 -6.36
CA ASN A 136 7.66 -9.71 -6.86
C ASN A 136 6.57 -10.04 -7.89
N VAL A 137 6.61 -11.25 -8.46
CA VAL A 137 5.62 -11.77 -9.42
C VAL A 137 4.16 -11.76 -8.91
N LYS A 138 3.97 -11.72 -7.59
CA LYS A 138 2.64 -11.65 -6.94
C LYS A 138 2.18 -10.21 -6.68
N GLY A 139 2.93 -9.20 -7.13
CA GLY A 139 2.62 -7.79 -6.89
C GLY A 139 2.84 -7.35 -5.44
N GLN A 140 3.65 -8.08 -4.66
CA GLN A 140 3.97 -7.70 -3.28
C GLN A 140 5.21 -6.78 -3.27
N PRO A 141 5.18 -5.64 -2.56
CA PRO A 141 6.35 -4.79 -2.41
C PRO A 141 7.42 -5.52 -1.57
N VAL A 142 8.60 -5.69 -2.15
CA VAL A 142 9.73 -6.40 -1.55
C VAL A 142 10.69 -5.43 -0.86
N VAL A 143 11.13 -4.41 -1.58
CA VAL A 143 12.10 -3.42 -1.10
C VAL A 143 11.91 -2.10 -1.83
N LYS A 144 12.32 -1.00 -1.21
CA LYS A 144 12.31 0.29 -1.88
C LYS A 144 13.35 0.32 -2.99
N VAL A 145 13.00 0.98 -4.09
CA VAL A 145 13.89 1.22 -5.23
C VAL A 145 15.21 1.89 -4.80
N SER A 146 15.17 2.77 -3.80
CA SER A 146 16.37 3.46 -3.27
C SER A 146 17.29 2.58 -2.41
N GLU A 147 16.82 1.40 -2.02
CA GLU A 147 17.49 0.45 -1.15
C GLU A 147 17.84 -0.86 -1.88
N TYR A 148 17.28 -1.08 -3.07
CA TYR A 148 17.60 -2.24 -3.90
C TYR A 148 19.10 -2.23 -4.28
N GLY A 149 19.79 -3.35 -4.03
CA GLY A 149 21.23 -3.51 -4.30
C GLY A 149 22.17 -2.85 -3.29
N LYS A 150 21.68 -2.28 -2.19
CA LYS A 150 22.51 -1.80 -1.05
C LYS A 150 22.79 -2.88 0.00
N VAL A 151 22.62 -4.15 -0.36
CA VAL A 151 22.87 -5.32 0.50
C VAL A 151 24.16 -6.00 0.06
#